data_AF-A0A444MRD6-F1
#
_entry.id   AF-A0A444MRD6-F1
#
_cell.length_a   1.000
_cell.length_b   1.000
_cell.length_c   1.000
_cell.angle_alpha   90.00
_cell.angle_beta   90.00
_cell.angle_gamma   90.00
#
_symmetry.space_group_name_H-M   'P 1'
#
loop_
_entity.id
_entity.type
_entity.pdbx_description
1 polymer ?
#
loop_
_entity_poly.entity_id
_entity_poly.type
_entity_poly.pdbx_seq_one_letter_code
_entity_poly.pdbx_strand_id
1 'polypeptide(L)'
;MLRRNFIKLSAASMAAVMYSRITFAADSGFALINHPDEAWIELAEGWVKLTGAGGSVYTHKDVRVEVKSAGNAQSVYVQSPTAALMAVRFKWKYETKKYSKILGDHWERTYGDLAWKKPEASAKNPWYVLLHDDKQTAAFGVKTGGNTISFWNVTADSLELTMDTHSGGRA
;
A
#
# COMPACT_ATOMS: atom_id res chain seq x y z
N MET A 1 -26.76 -4.44 -46.76
CA MET A 1 -25.33 -4.77 -46.61
C MET A 1 -24.84 -4.48 -45.17
N LEU A 2 -25.46 -5.09 -44.14
CA LEU A 2 -25.20 -4.75 -42.71
C LEU A 2 -25.07 -5.95 -41.76
N ARG A 3 -25.44 -7.17 -42.20
CA ARG A 3 -25.45 -8.37 -41.33
C ARG A 3 -24.04 -8.83 -40.90
N ARG A 4 -23.05 -8.77 -41.79
CA ARG A 4 -21.65 -9.11 -41.45
C ARG A 4 -21.05 -8.15 -40.43
N ASN A 5 -21.40 -6.87 -40.50
CA ASN A 5 -20.93 -5.88 -39.53
C ASN A 5 -21.62 -6.05 -38.17
N PHE A 6 -22.93 -6.34 -38.18
CA PHE A 6 -23.67 -6.67 -36.97
C PHE A 6 -23.10 -7.89 -36.24
N ILE A 7 -22.84 -8.99 -36.95
CA ILE A 7 -22.25 -10.20 -36.33
C ILE A 7 -20.85 -9.92 -35.77
N LYS A 8 -20.02 -9.15 -36.49
CA LYS A 8 -18.69 -8.77 -36.01
C LYS A 8 -18.74 -7.91 -34.75
N LEU A 9 -19.63 -6.91 -34.71
CA LEU A 9 -19.78 -6.04 -33.55
C LEU A 9 -20.29 -6.80 -32.34
N SER A 10 -21.32 -7.64 -32.53
CA SER A 10 -21.92 -8.44 -31.44
C SER A 10 -20.96 -9.51 -30.91
N ALA A 11 -20.14 -10.11 -31.78
CA ALA A 11 -19.10 -11.04 -31.34
C ALA A 11 -17.98 -10.34 -30.56
N ALA A 12 -17.55 -9.15 -31.00
CA ALA A 12 -16.53 -8.38 -30.31
C ALA A 12 -17.00 -7.87 -28.95
N SER A 13 -18.25 -7.40 -28.83
CA SER A 13 -18.82 -6.97 -27.55
C SER A 13 -19.01 -8.13 -26.58
N MET A 14 -19.49 -9.29 -27.05
CA MET A 14 -19.60 -10.50 -26.25
C MET A 14 -18.23 -10.96 -25.75
N ALA A 15 -17.21 -10.98 -26.62
CA ALA A 15 -15.84 -11.33 -26.25
C ALA A 15 -15.29 -10.33 -25.21
N ALA A 16 -15.50 -9.02 -25.40
CA ALA A 16 -15.08 -8.01 -24.43
C ALA A 16 -15.75 -8.19 -23.06
N VAL A 17 -17.04 -8.57 -23.01
CA VAL A 17 -17.73 -8.87 -21.75
C VAL A 17 -17.19 -10.14 -21.09
N MET A 18 -17.03 -11.23 -21.85
CA MET A 18 -16.53 -12.51 -21.34
C MET A 18 -15.08 -12.41 -20.85
N TYR A 19 -14.28 -11.57 -21.50
CA TYR A 19 -12.88 -11.31 -21.17
C TYR A 19 -12.68 -10.03 -20.33
N SER A 20 -13.74 -9.32 -19.94
CA SER A 20 -13.62 -8.16 -19.04
C SER A 20 -13.18 -8.56 -17.63
N ARG A 21 -13.32 -9.85 -17.29
CA ARG A 21 -12.97 -10.41 -15.98
C ARG A 21 -11.63 -11.15 -15.94
N ILE A 22 -10.90 -11.30 -17.05
CA ILE A 22 -9.55 -11.90 -17.01
C ILE A 22 -8.47 -10.92 -16.53
N THR A 23 -8.81 -9.63 -16.38
CA THR A 23 -7.88 -8.60 -15.88
C THR A 23 -7.67 -8.64 -14.38
N PHE A 24 -8.38 -9.52 -13.65
CA PHE A 24 -8.06 -9.75 -12.24
C PHE A 24 -6.93 -10.76 -12.14
N ALA A 25 -5.85 -10.37 -11.47
CA ALA A 25 -4.82 -11.32 -11.04
C ALA A 25 -5.50 -12.44 -10.23
N ALA A 26 -5.22 -13.69 -10.57
CA ALA A 26 -5.68 -14.82 -9.78
C ALA A 26 -5.15 -14.63 -8.35
N ASP A 27 -6.05 -14.65 -7.36
CA ASP A 27 -5.64 -14.65 -5.96
C ASP A 27 -4.91 -15.96 -5.70
N SER A 28 -3.59 -15.89 -5.55
CA SER A 28 -2.76 -17.05 -5.23
C SER A 28 -3.06 -17.61 -3.84
N GLY A 29 -3.86 -16.90 -3.01
CA GLY A 29 -4.17 -17.28 -1.64
C GLY A 29 -3.00 -17.12 -0.67
N PHE A 30 -1.82 -16.72 -1.14
CA PHE A 30 -0.65 -16.47 -0.33
C PHE A 30 -0.55 -14.98 0.01
N ALA A 31 -0.60 -14.66 1.29
CA ALA A 31 -0.28 -13.32 1.77
C ALA A 31 1.22 -13.06 1.58
N LEU A 32 1.56 -12.06 0.76
CA LEU A 32 2.95 -11.67 0.51
C LEU A 32 3.66 -11.16 1.78
N ILE A 33 2.89 -10.54 2.69
CA ILE A 33 3.33 -10.06 3.99
C ILE A 33 2.25 -10.36 5.04
N ASN A 34 2.70 -10.57 6.28
CA ASN A 34 1.83 -10.71 7.45
C ASN A 34 1.45 -9.34 8.04
N HIS A 35 0.91 -9.33 9.26
CA HIS A 35 0.80 -8.11 10.06
C HIS A 35 2.18 -7.44 10.26
N PRO A 36 2.21 -6.11 10.48
CA PRO A 36 3.46 -5.41 10.70
C PRO A 36 4.18 -5.93 11.94
N ASP A 37 5.50 -6.06 11.85
CA ASP A 37 6.36 -6.46 12.97
C ASP A 37 6.46 -5.35 14.01
N GLU A 38 6.43 -4.10 13.56
CA GLU A 38 6.48 -2.93 14.43
C GLU A 38 5.50 -1.85 13.99
N ALA A 39 4.97 -1.14 14.98
CA ALA A 39 4.18 0.06 14.78
C ALA A 39 4.78 1.21 15.59
N TRP A 40 4.82 2.37 14.97
CA TRP A 40 5.41 3.59 15.50
C TRP A 40 4.43 4.74 15.29
N ILE A 41 4.50 5.73 16.17
CA ILE A 41 3.75 6.98 16.06
C ILE A 41 4.72 8.15 16.08
N GLU A 42 4.39 9.20 15.34
CA GLU A 42 5.10 10.47 15.40
C GLU A 42 4.27 11.44 16.24
N LEU A 43 4.87 11.91 17.33
CA LEU A 43 4.36 12.99 18.17
C LEU A 43 5.24 14.22 17.97
N ALA A 44 4.87 15.35 18.57
CA ALA A 44 5.67 16.59 18.50
C ALA A 44 7.14 16.42 18.94
N GLU A 45 7.41 15.47 19.85
CA GLU A 45 8.73 15.18 20.39
C GLU A 45 9.53 14.16 19.53
N GLY A 46 8.88 13.53 18.55
CA GLY A 46 9.49 12.56 17.63
C GLY A 46 8.78 11.21 17.59
N TRP A 47 9.51 10.21 17.09
CA TRP A 47 9.00 8.85 16.86
C TRP A 47 9.02 8.01 18.14
N VAL A 48 7.87 7.42 18.47
CA VAL A 48 7.67 6.54 19.62
C VAL A 48 7.18 5.18 19.15
N LYS A 49 7.81 4.11 19.63
CA LYS A 49 7.39 2.74 19.34
C LYS A 49 6.15 2.37 20.14
N LEU A 50 5.15 1.81 19.47
CA LEU A 50 3.95 1.28 20.12
C LEU A 50 4.20 -0.13 20.67
N THR A 51 3.49 -0.50 21.73
CA THR A 51 3.45 -1.87 22.23
C THR A 51 2.27 -2.61 21.62
N GLY A 52 2.55 -3.73 20.94
CA GLY A 52 1.52 -4.56 20.28
C GLY A 52 1.14 -5.79 21.09
N ALA A 53 -0.15 -6.10 21.17
CA ALA A 53 -0.66 -7.39 21.63
C ALA A 53 -1.26 -8.14 20.43
N GLY A 54 -0.60 -9.22 19.98
CA GLY A 54 -1.15 -10.12 18.96
C GLY A 54 -1.17 -9.60 17.52
N GLY A 55 -0.42 -8.56 17.18
CA GLY A 55 -0.21 -8.12 15.77
C GLY A 55 -1.34 -7.29 15.15
N SER A 56 -2.48 -7.11 15.82
CA SER A 56 -3.62 -6.35 15.29
C SER A 56 -3.90 -5.06 16.05
N VAL A 57 -3.48 -4.94 17.32
CA VAL A 57 -3.69 -3.72 18.13
C VAL A 57 -2.37 -3.28 18.73
N TYR A 58 -2.07 -1.99 18.57
CA TYR A 58 -0.87 -1.33 19.03
C TYR A 58 -1.26 -0.12 19.88
N THR A 59 -0.66 0.00 21.06
CA THR A 59 -1.01 1.05 22.02
C THR A 59 0.22 1.77 22.56
N HIS A 60 0.05 3.04 22.88
CA HIS A 60 0.99 3.83 23.67
C HIS A 60 0.23 4.95 24.37
N LYS A 61 0.21 4.94 25.71
CA LYS A 61 -0.60 5.87 26.53
C LYS A 61 -2.07 5.86 26.07
N ASP A 62 -2.59 6.99 25.60
CA ASP A 62 -3.96 7.17 25.09
C ASP A 62 -4.09 6.89 23.59
N VAL A 63 -2.97 6.67 22.88
CA VAL A 63 -2.98 6.38 21.45
C VAL A 63 -3.20 4.89 21.22
N ARG A 64 -4.19 4.58 20.38
CA ARG A 64 -4.53 3.22 19.95
C ARG A 64 -4.58 3.16 18.42
N VAL A 65 -3.79 2.24 17.86
CA VAL A 65 -3.77 1.92 16.43
C VAL A 65 -4.23 0.47 16.26
N GLU A 66 -5.25 0.25 15.45
CA GLU A 66 -5.86 -1.05 15.22
C GLU A 66 -5.90 -1.38 13.72
N VAL A 67 -5.46 -2.58 13.38
CA VAL A 67 -5.47 -3.13 12.01
C VAL A 67 -6.55 -4.19 11.92
N LYS A 68 -7.56 -3.95 11.09
CA LYS A 68 -8.68 -4.89 10.86
C LYS A 68 -8.65 -5.41 9.43
N SER A 69 -8.89 -6.70 9.25
CA SER A 69 -9.12 -7.27 7.92
C SER A 69 -10.46 -6.78 7.36
N ALA A 70 -10.43 -6.25 6.14
CA ALA A 70 -11.59 -5.73 5.41
C ALA A 70 -11.63 -6.34 4.00
N GLY A 71 -12.15 -7.57 3.92
CA GLY A 71 -12.16 -8.35 2.68
C GLY A 71 -10.75 -8.65 2.18
N ASN A 72 -10.38 -8.10 1.03
CA ASN A 72 -9.06 -8.26 0.40
C ASN A 72 -8.04 -7.17 0.80
N ALA A 73 -8.28 -6.43 1.88
CA ALA A 73 -7.39 -5.38 2.36
C ALA A 73 -7.36 -5.31 3.88
N GLN A 74 -6.46 -4.49 4.42
CA GLN A 74 -6.41 -4.13 5.82
C GLN A 74 -6.82 -2.66 6.00
N SER A 75 -7.70 -2.40 6.96
CA SER A 75 -8.10 -1.06 7.38
C SER A 75 -7.38 -0.70 8.66
N VAL A 76 -6.88 0.54 8.72
CA VAL A 76 -6.17 1.07 9.90
C VAL A 76 -7.07 2.08 10.59
N TYR A 77 -7.32 1.86 11.88
CA TYR A 77 -8.07 2.74 12.74
C TYR A 77 -7.15 3.34 13.78
N VAL A 78 -7.24 4.64 13.96
CA VAL A 78 -6.37 5.40 14.87
C VAL A 78 -7.23 6.20 15.82
N GLN A 79 -6.93 6.10 17.10
CA GLN A 79 -7.54 6.90 18.16
C GLN A 79 -6.42 7.60 18.93
N SER A 80 -6.52 8.92 19.05
CA SER A 80 -5.56 9.76 19.78
C SER A 80 -6.32 10.88 20.49
N PRO A 81 -6.93 10.62 21.66
CA PRO A 81 -7.83 11.58 22.31
C PRO A 81 -7.14 12.83 22.83
N THR A 82 -5.91 12.71 23.33
CA THR A 82 -5.17 13.83 23.96
C THR A 82 -3.85 14.12 23.27
N ALA A 83 -3.18 13.11 22.70
CA ALA A 83 -1.92 13.31 22.01
C ALA A 83 -2.11 13.96 20.62
N ALA A 84 -1.26 14.94 20.31
CA ALA A 84 -1.15 15.54 18.99
C ALA A 84 -0.39 14.58 18.06
N LEU A 85 -1.11 13.66 17.45
CA LEU A 85 -0.56 12.65 16.56
C LEU A 85 -0.29 13.25 15.17
N MET A 86 0.93 13.06 14.69
CA MET A 86 1.42 13.58 13.41
C MET A 86 1.42 12.53 12.29
N ALA A 87 1.82 11.31 12.63
CA ALA A 87 1.83 10.18 11.70
C ALA A 87 1.82 8.84 12.44
N VAL A 88 1.45 7.79 11.70
CA VAL A 88 1.61 6.39 12.10
C VAL A 88 2.51 5.72 11.09
N ARG A 89 3.50 4.95 11.56
CA ARG A 89 4.36 4.13 10.70
C ARG A 89 4.27 2.66 11.07
N PHE A 90 4.01 1.84 10.07
CA PHE A 90 4.15 0.40 10.16
C PHE A 90 5.44 -0.06 9.49
N LYS A 91 6.09 -1.05 10.09
CA LYS A 91 7.32 -1.64 9.60
C LYS A 91 7.19 -3.15 9.56
N TRP A 92 7.46 -3.71 8.39
CA TRP A 92 7.55 -5.14 8.14
C TRP A 92 9.00 -5.53 7.92
N LYS A 93 9.44 -6.61 8.55
CA LYS A 93 10.66 -7.32 8.17
C LYS A 93 10.40 -7.99 6.83
N TYR A 94 11.05 -7.48 5.80
CA TYR A 94 10.84 -7.95 4.44
C TYR A 94 12.19 -7.96 3.73
N GLU A 95 12.54 -9.08 3.11
CA GLU A 95 13.84 -9.25 2.43
C GLU A 95 13.83 -8.49 1.11
N THR A 96 13.96 -7.17 1.20
CA THR A 96 13.92 -6.24 0.06
C THR A 96 15.22 -6.28 -0.75
N LYS A 97 16.35 -6.65 -0.13
CA LYS A 97 17.66 -6.84 -0.78
C LYS A 97 17.65 -7.75 -2.02
N LYS A 98 16.73 -8.72 -2.09
CA LYS A 98 16.63 -9.61 -3.25
C LYS A 98 16.14 -8.89 -4.51
N TYR A 99 15.48 -7.74 -4.36
CA TYR A 99 14.96 -6.94 -5.45
C TYR A 99 16.00 -5.94 -5.94
N SER A 100 16.28 -5.96 -7.25
CA SER A 100 17.29 -5.12 -7.87
C SER A 100 16.73 -3.78 -8.36
N LYS A 101 15.40 -3.69 -8.53
CA LYS A 101 14.71 -2.52 -9.07
C LYS A 101 13.46 -2.19 -8.26
N ILE A 102 13.19 -0.90 -8.10
CA ILE A 102 11.99 -0.36 -7.47
C ILE A 102 11.32 0.63 -8.43
N LEU A 103 10.00 0.58 -8.50
CA LEU A 103 9.15 1.57 -9.15
C LEU A 103 8.16 2.10 -8.10
N GLY A 104 8.42 3.30 -7.60
CA GLY A 104 7.48 4.03 -6.74
C GLY A 104 6.57 4.94 -7.55
N ASP A 105 5.39 5.26 -7.04
CA ASP A 105 4.47 6.21 -7.66
C ASP A 105 4.94 7.68 -7.50
N HIS A 106 4.16 8.63 -8.01
CA HIS A 106 4.35 10.07 -7.82
C HIS A 106 3.20 10.67 -6.99
N TRP A 107 3.45 11.79 -6.29
CA TRP A 107 2.45 12.43 -5.41
C TRP A 107 1.21 12.93 -6.15
N GLU A 108 1.38 13.32 -7.40
CA GLU A 108 0.33 13.89 -8.25
C GLU A 108 0.21 13.08 -9.54
N ARG A 109 0.63 13.66 -10.67
CA ARG A 109 0.69 13.00 -11.97
C ARG A 109 2.11 12.53 -12.22
N THR A 110 2.23 11.40 -12.90
CA THR A 110 3.50 11.00 -13.50
C THR A 110 3.86 12.00 -14.60
N TYR A 111 4.85 12.85 -14.35
CA TYR A 111 5.32 13.83 -15.34
C TYR A 111 6.31 13.19 -16.33
N GLY A 112 6.05 11.93 -16.72
CA GLY A 112 6.93 11.12 -17.57
C GLY A 112 8.20 10.60 -16.87
N ASP A 113 8.25 10.67 -15.55
CA ASP A 113 9.45 10.43 -14.73
C ASP A 113 9.41 9.11 -13.93
N LEU A 114 8.31 8.36 -14.04
CA LEU A 114 8.23 7.00 -13.52
C LEU A 114 9.22 6.09 -14.25
N ALA A 115 10.12 5.49 -13.48
CA ALA A 115 11.11 4.57 -13.99
C ALA A 115 11.49 3.55 -12.92
N TRP A 116 11.89 2.36 -13.36
CA TRP A 116 12.56 1.39 -12.51
C TRP A 116 13.94 1.91 -12.11
N LYS A 117 14.14 2.13 -10.82
CA LYS A 117 15.36 2.68 -10.23
C LYS A 117 15.98 1.66 -9.27
N LYS A 118 17.25 1.86 -8.91
CA LYS A 118 17.86 1.08 -7.82
C LYS A 118 17.16 1.43 -6.49
N PRO A 119 17.09 0.49 -5.53
CA PRO A 119 16.59 0.78 -4.20
C PRO A 119 17.31 1.98 -3.56
N GLU A 120 16.54 2.93 -3.05
CA GLU A 120 17.03 4.10 -2.33
C GLU A 120 16.23 4.24 -1.03
N ALA A 121 16.88 4.09 0.12
CA ALA A 121 16.19 4.05 1.42
C ALA A 121 15.53 5.38 1.80
N SER A 122 16.08 6.51 1.34
CA SER A 122 15.53 7.85 1.55
C SER A 122 14.31 8.17 0.67
N ALA A 123 14.07 7.40 -0.39
CA ALA A 123 12.98 7.67 -1.32
C ALA A 123 11.62 7.42 -0.64
N LYS A 124 10.76 8.43 -0.70
CA LYS A 124 9.34 8.31 -0.32
C LYS A 124 8.55 7.93 -1.56
N ASN A 125 7.98 6.73 -1.56
CA ASN A 125 7.18 6.20 -2.67
C ASN A 125 5.70 6.34 -2.31
N PRO A 126 5.01 7.40 -2.76
CA PRO A 126 3.61 7.62 -2.42
C PRO A 126 2.72 6.50 -2.95
N TRP A 127 1.63 6.21 -2.26
CA TRP A 127 0.54 5.30 -2.68
C TRP A 127 0.93 3.84 -2.93
N TYR A 128 1.80 3.60 -3.91
CA TYR A 128 2.22 2.30 -4.41
C TYR A 128 3.74 2.23 -4.55
N VAL A 129 4.28 1.03 -4.30
CA VAL A 129 5.67 0.69 -4.62
C VAL A 129 5.74 -0.73 -5.15
N LEU A 130 6.44 -0.90 -6.26
CA LEU A 130 6.72 -2.19 -6.88
C LEU A 130 8.20 -2.51 -6.71
N LEU A 131 8.50 -3.72 -6.26
CA LEU A 131 9.86 -4.23 -6.09
C LEU A 131 10.03 -5.39 -7.07
N HIS A 132 11.04 -5.31 -7.93
CA HIS A 132 11.27 -6.25 -9.01
C HIS A 132 12.68 -6.83 -8.96
N ASP A 133 12.75 -8.14 -9.15
CA ASP A 133 13.96 -8.89 -9.47
C ASP A 133 13.78 -9.52 -10.85
N ASP A 134 14.79 -10.22 -11.38
CA ASP A 134 14.71 -10.78 -12.74
C ASP A 134 13.67 -11.92 -12.91
N LYS A 135 12.95 -12.29 -11.85
CA LYS A 135 11.98 -13.41 -11.82
C LYS A 135 10.57 -12.97 -11.42
N GLN A 136 10.42 -11.99 -10.53
CA GLN A 136 9.13 -11.64 -9.93
C GLN A 136 9.01 -10.15 -9.61
N THR A 137 7.77 -9.71 -9.44
CA THR A 137 7.41 -8.37 -8.98
C THR A 137 6.51 -8.46 -7.76
N ALA A 138 6.94 -7.89 -6.65
CA ALA A 138 6.12 -7.66 -5.47
C ALA A 138 5.51 -6.26 -5.55
N ALA A 139 4.20 -6.13 -5.33
CA ALA A 139 3.49 -4.85 -5.37
C ALA A 139 2.85 -4.56 -4.02
N PHE A 140 3.11 -3.37 -3.47
CA PHE A 140 2.53 -2.87 -2.24
C PHE A 140 1.79 -1.58 -2.52
N GLY A 141 0.66 -1.39 -1.84
CA GLY A 141 -0.23 -0.29 -2.16
C GLY A 141 -1.20 0.01 -1.04
N VAL A 142 -1.64 1.27 -0.99
CA VAL A 142 -2.84 1.66 -0.25
C VAL A 142 -4.03 1.74 -1.21
N LYS A 143 -5.25 1.51 -0.71
CA LYS A 143 -6.46 1.68 -1.52
C LYS A 143 -6.67 3.16 -1.84
N THR A 144 -7.20 3.44 -3.03
CA THR A 144 -7.64 4.79 -3.40
C THR A 144 -8.77 5.26 -2.47
N GLY A 145 -8.85 6.57 -2.24
CA GLY A 145 -9.84 7.15 -1.33
C GLY A 145 -9.56 6.91 0.15
N GLY A 146 -8.31 6.61 0.52
CA GLY A 146 -7.89 6.62 1.92
C GLY A 146 -8.02 8.01 2.53
N ASN A 147 -8.38 8.07 3.81
CA ASN A 147 -8.49 9.33 4.57
C ASN A 147 -7.13 9.81 5.09
N THR A 148 -6.04 9.60 4.35
CA THR A 148 -4.69 9.97 4.78
C THR A 148 -3.71 9.91 3.61
N ILE A 149 -2.77 10.85 3.56
CA ILE A 149 -1.62 10.77 2.66
C ILE A 149 -0.67 9.70 3.18
N SER A 150 -0.26 8.78 2.31
CA SER A 150 0.58 7.65 2.68
C SER A 150 1.72 7.42 1.70
N PHE A 151 2.86 6.98 2.22
CA PHE A 151 4.01 6.61 1.41
C PHE A 151 4.77 5.41 1.98
N TRP A 152 5.43 4.70 1.08
CA TRP A 152 6.27 3.56 1.34
C TRP A 152 7.75 3.95 1.32
N ASN A 153 8.51 3.50 2.30
CA ASN A 153 9.97 3.45 2.24
C ASN A 153 10.42 2.01 2.12
N VAL A 154 11.42 1.79 1.28
CA VAL A 154 12.05 0.47 1.09
C VAL A 154 13.48 0.58 1.59
N THR A 155 13.74 -0.02 2.76
CA THR A 155 15.11 -0.14 3.28
C THR A 155 15.71 -1.45 2.80
N ALA A 156 16.88 -1.85 3.29
CA ALA A 156 17.55 -3.07 2.87
C ALA A 156 16.92 -4.36 3.47
N ASP A 157 16.24 -4.26 4.61
CA ASP A 157 15.65 -5.43 5.30
C ASP A 157 14.23 -5.13 5.82
N SER A 158 13.64 -4.02 5.41
CA SER A 158 12.28 -3.66 5.80
C SER A 158 11.52 -2.91 4.72
N LEU A 159 10.22 -3.11 4.76
CA LEU A 159 9.24 -2.28 4.09
C LEU A 159 8.52 -1.45 5.16
N GLU A 160 8.40 -0.15 4.94
CA GLU A 160 7.77 0.77 5.90
C GLU A 160 6.65 1.55 5.21
N LEU A 161 5.47 1.62 5.84
CA LEU A 161 4.35 2.46 5.41
C LEU A 161 4.16 3.57 6.43
N THR A 162 4.29 4.82 6.01
CA THR A 162 3.95 5.98 6.83
C THR A 162 2.63 6.57 6.36
N MET A 163 1.71 6.78 7.30
CA MET A 163 0.39 7.38 7.13
C MET A 163 0.35 8.69 7.92
N ASP A 164 0.17 9.81 7.24
CA ASP A 164 0.13 11.13 7.85
C ASP A 164 -1.27 11.41 8.44
N THR A 165 -1.34 11.78 9.72
CA THR A 165 -2.62 12.01 10.41
C THR A 165 -3.10 13.46 10.35
N HIS A 166 -2.30 14.40 9.85
CA HIS A 166 -2.75 15.76 9.56
C HIS A 166 -3.62 15.84 8.31
N SER A 167 -3.35 14.95 7.35
CA SER A 167 -4.00 14.89 6.05
C SER A 167 -5.28 14.04 6.01
N GLY A 168 -5.88 13.75 7.17
CA GLY A 168 -7.07 12.92 7.30
C GLY A 168 -8.33 13.64 7.74
N GLY A 169 -9.42 13.42 6.98
CA GLY A 169 -10.74 13.92 7.34
C GLY A 169 -11.30 13.19 8.57
N ARG A 170 -11.98 13.94 9.44
CA ARG A 170 -12.85 13.38 10.48
C ARG A 170 -13.92 12.52 9.80
N ALA A 171 -13.99 11.24 10.16
CA ALA A 171 -15.17 10.40 9.92
C ALA A 171 -15.86 10.17 11.27
#